data_AF-A0A924PM15-F1
#
_entry.id   AF-A0A924PM15-F1
#
_cell.length_a   1.000
_cell.length_b   1.000
_cell.length_c   1.000
_cell.angle_alpha   90.00
_cell.angle_beta   90.00
_cell.angle_gamma   90.00
#
_symmetry.space_group_name_H-M   'P 1'
#
loop_
_entity.id
_entity.type
_entity.pdbx_description
1 polymer ?
#
loop_
_entity_poly.entity_id
_entity_poly.type
_entity_poly.pdbx_seq_one_letter_code
_entity_poly.pdbx_strand_id
1 'polypeptide(L)'
;MTDKTANVHWEGRGKEGLGQISTPQTQALTDYPYGFASRFGDDRSGTNPEELLGAAHAACFTMAFSFACDKAGFATAKVDTQANVHLKAQGDGFLIDRIALQLTAVVPGLDEEAFQKIAQAA
;
A
#
# COMPACT_ATOMS: atom_id res chain seq x y z
N MET A 1 -15.47 0.16 -18.00
CA MET A 1 -14.23 -0.06 -17.23
C MET A 1 -13.44 1.23 -17.32
N THR A 2 -12.93 1.74 -16.19
CA THR A 2 -12.08 2.94 -16.19
C THR A 2 -10.69 2.50 -15.78
N ASP A 3 -9.81 2.33 -16.76
CA ASP A 3 -8.43 1.94 -16.50
C ASP A 3 -7.73 3.01 -15.65
N LYS A 4 -6.93 2.56 -14.68
CA LYS A 4 -6.04 3.42 -13.89
C LYS A 4 -4.61 3.16 -14.32
N THR A 5 -3.85 4.22 -14.57
CA THR A 5 -2.50 4.12 -15.15
C THR A 5 -1.45 4.72 -14.24
N ALA A 6 -0.26 4.13 -14.28
CA ALA A 6 0.97 4.67 -13.73
C ALA A 6 2.06 4.53 -14.79
N ASN A 7 2.92 5.54 -14.90
CA ASN A 7 4.04 5.57 -15.81
C ASN A 7 5.34 5.46 -15.02
N VAL A 8 6.29 4.70 -15.55
CA VAL A 8 7.61 4.52 -14.93
C VAL A 8 8.68 4.83 -15.95
N HIS A 9 9.59 5.73 -15.60
CA HIS A 9 10.79 6.04 -16.36
C HIS A 9 12.01 5.44 -15.65
N TRP A 10 13.03 5.07 -16.44
CA TRP A 10 14.32 4.61 -15.95
C TRP A 10 15.42 5.02 -16.93
N GLU A 11 16.50 5.60 -16.41
CA GLU A 11 17.69 5.96 -17.18
C GLU A 11 18.95 5.46 -16.47
N GLY A 12 19.94 5.01 -17.24
CA GLY A 12 21.22 4.54 -16.71
C GLY A 12 21.29 3.04 -16.45
N ARG A 13 22.44 2.61 -15.91
CA ARG A 13 22.83 1.19 -15.84
C ARG A 13 22.59 0.59 -14.47
N GLY A 14 21.80 -0.47 -14.40
CA GLY A 14 21.72 -1.33 -13.22
C GLY A 14 21.50 -0.55 -11.92
N LYS A 15 22.41 -0.72 -10.94
CA LYS A 15 22.30 -0.07 -9.62
C LYS A 15 22.52 1.46 -9.63
N GLU A 16 23.15 1.98 -10.67
CA GLU A 16 23.41 3.42 -10.84
C GLU A 16 22.28 4.14 -11.59
N GLY A 17 21.30 3.37 -12.09
CA GLY A 17 20.15 3.94 -12.79
C GLY A 17 19.23 4.71 -11.85
N LEU A 18 18.60 5.74 -12.41
CA LEU A 18 17.62 6.58 -11.74
C LEU A 18 16.28 6.41 -12.42
N GLY A 19 15.24 6.26 -11.59
CA GLY A 19 13.88 6.10 -12.07
C GLY A 19 12.94 7.14 -11.52
N GLN A 20 11.80 7.27 -12.19
CA GLN A 20 10.73 8.17 -11.80
C GLN A 20 9.37 7.47 -11.98
N ILE A 21 8.45 7.71 -11.04
CA ILE A 21 7.08 7.17 -11.06
C ILE A 21 6.08 8.32 -11.12
N SER A 22 5.10 8.21 -12.03
CA SER A 22 4.06 9.21 -12.25
C SER A 22 2.67 8.58 -12.29
N THR A 23 1.68 9.18 -11.62
CA THR A 23 0.27 8.77 -11.66
C THR A 23 -0.53 9.83 -12.42
N PRO A 24 -0.59 9.81 -13.76
CA PRO A 24 -1.00 10.96 -14.57
C PRO A 24 -2.45 11.42 -14.36
N GLN A 25 -3.34 10.52 -13.92
CA GLN A 25 -4.76 10.85 -13.74
C GLN A 25 -5.01 11.68 -12.47
N THR A 26 -4.34 11.36 -11.37
CA THR A 26 -4.52 12.04 -10.07
C THR A 26 -3.39 13.00 -9.75
N GLN A 27 -2.24 12.84 -10.40
CA GLN A 27 -1.00 13.55 -10.11
C GLN A 27 -0.55 13.42 -8.64
N ALA A 28 -0.93 12.32 -7.97
CA ALA A 28 -0.47 12.03 -6.61
C ALA A 28 1.05 11.82 -6.56
N LEU A 29 1.61 11.21 -7.60
CA LEU A 29 3.04 11.19 -7.90
C LEU A 29 3.28 11.85 -9.25
N THR A 30 4.26 12.75 -9.29
CA THR A 30 4.73 13.44 -10.50
C THR A 30 6.24 13.35 -10.54
N ASP A 31 6.75 12.53 -11.46
CA ASP A 31 8.16 12.21 -11.66
C ASP A 31 8.90 11.88 -10.35
N TYR A 32 8.21 11.17 -9.45
CA TYR A 32 8.70 10.93 -8.10
C TYR A 32 9.88 9.94 -8.13
N PRO A 33 11.03 10.28 -7.52
CA PRO A 33 12.26 9.51 -7.70
C PRO A 33 12.17 8.12 -7.05
N TYR A 34 12.74 7.12 -7.72
CA TYR A 34 13.03 5.80 -7.14
C TYR A 34 14.31 5.23 -7.75
N GLY A 35 14.98 4.32 -7.03
CA GLY A 35 16.20 3.71 -7.53
C GLY A 35 16.64 2.51 -6.70
N PHE A 36 17.80 1.94 -7.02
CA PHE A 36 18.35 0.83 -6.24
C PHE A 36 18.63 1.25 -4.78
N ALA A 37 19.14 2.46 -4.58
CA ALA A 37 19.46 2.99 -3.25
C ALA A 37 18.22 3.17 -2.37
N SER A 38 17.11 3.71 -2.91
CA SER A 38 15.86 3.89 -2.15
C SER A 38 15.12 2.58 -1.89
N ARG A 39 15.30 1.58 -2.77
CA ARG A 39 14.64 0.28 -2.66
C ARG A 39 15.37 -0.70 -1.74
N PHE A 40 16.70 -0.77 -1.82
CA PHE A 40 17.50 -1.79 -1.13
C PHE A 40 18.54 -1.21 -0.16
N GLY A 41 18.79 0.09 -0.19
CA GLY A 41 19.72 0.77 0.70
C GLY A 41 19.01 1.58 1.78
N ASP A 42 19.73 2.54 2.34
CA ASP A 42 19.25 3.41 3.42
C ASP A 42 18.76 4.78 2.94
N ASP A 43 18.73 5.01 1.63
CA ASP A 43 18.16 6.22 1.06
C ASP A 43 16.64 6.24 1.27
N ARG A 44 16.13 7.37 1.77
CA ARG A 44 14.70 7.62 2.03
C ARG A 44 14.21 8.86 1.27
N SER A 45 15.00 9.38 0.33
CA SER A 45 14.65 10.53 -0.51
C SER A 45 13.79 10.16 -1.72
N GLY A 46 13.77 8.87 -2.08
CA GLY A 46 12.90 8.30 -3.11
C GLY A 46 11.97 7.21 -2.59
N THR A 47 10.99 6.85 -3.39
CA THR A 47 10.03 5.77 -3.09
C THR A 47 10.61 4.40 -3.47
N ASN A 48 9.80 3.37 -3.29
CA ASN A 48 10.05 2.00 -3.73
C ASN A 48 8.71 1.33 -4.12
N PRO A 49 8.72 0.30 -4.98
CA PRO A 49 7.51 -0.41 -5.35
C PRO A 49 6.74 -1.01 -4.16
N GLU A 50 7.47 -1.43 -3.12
CA GLU A 50 6.90 -2.13 -1.96
C GLU A 50 5.98 -1.22 -1.13
N GLU A 51 6.37 0.02 -0.83
CA GLU A 51 5.53 0.95 -0.09
C GLU A 51 4.31 1.42 -0.90
N LEU A 52 4.44 1.55 -2.22
CA LEU A 52 3.32 1.89 -3.10
C LEU A 52 2.30 0.75 -3.17
N LEU A 53 2.77 -0.49 -3.23
CA LEU A 53 1.93 -1.68 -3.09
C LEU A 53 1.24 -1.72 -1.72
N GLY A 54 1.99 -1.44 -0.66
CA GLY A 54 1.46 -1.34 0.70
C GLY A 54 0.37 -0.28 0.82
N ALA A 55 0.58 0.91 0.26
CA ALA A 55 -0.38 2.00 0.24
C ALA A 55 -1.66 1.61 -0.51
N ALA A 56 -1.54 1.01 -1.70
CA ALA A 56 -2.68 0.53 -2.47
C ALA A 56 -3.49 -0.53 -1.71
N HIS A 57 -2.81 -1.51 -1.10
CA HIS A 57 -3.46 -2.58 -0.35
C HIS A 57 -4.14 -2.05 0.92
N ALA A 58 -3.45 -1.23 1.71
CA ALA A 58 -4.01 -0.62 2.93
C ALA A 58 -5.23 0.25 2.61
N ALA A 59 -5.18 1.05 1.53
CA ALA A 59 -6.30 1.89 1.12
C ALA A 59 -7.52 1.04 0.72
N CYS A 60 -7.29 -0.03 -0.05
CA CYS A 60 -8.36 -0.94 -0.46
C CYS A 60 -9.02 -1.62 0.76
N PHE A 61 -8.21 -2.20 1.66
CA PHE A 61 -8.70 -2.87 2.86
C PHE A 61 -9.45 -1.91 3.81
N THR A 62 -8.90 -0.71 4.05
CA THR A 62 -9.53 0.32 4.89
C THR A 62 -10.94 0.67 4.38
N MET A 63 -11.08 0.83 3.06
CA MET A 63 -12.36 1.13 2.42
C MET A 63 -13.33 -0.06 2.50
N ALA A 64 -12.85 -1.28 2.22
CA ALA A 64 -13.65 -2.49 2.31
C ALA A 64 -14.20 -2.71 3.74
N PHE A 65 -13.35 -2.54 4.76
CA PHE A 65 -13.76 -2.62 6.16
C PHE A 65 -14.85 -1.61 6.51
N SER A 66 -14.70 -0.36 6.07
CA SER A 66 -15.69 0.69 6.30
C SER A 66 -17.04 0.36 5.65
N PHE A 67 -17.05 -0.14 4.41
CA PHE A 67 -18.28 -0.57 3.72
C PHE A 67 -18.93 -1.79 4.38
N ALA A 68 -18.13 -2.73 4.88
CA ALA A 68 -18.65 -3.89 5.59
C ALA A 68 -19.29 -3.50 6.94
N CYS A 69 -18.69 -2.55 7.67
CA CYS A 69 -19.30 -1.95 8.86
C CYS A 69 -20.64 -1.27 8.53
N ASP A 70 -20.67 -0.44 7.49
CA ASP A 70 -21.88 0.28 7.07
C ASP A 70 -23.02 -0.70 6.70
N LYS A 71 -22.69 -1.75 5.95
CA LYS A 71 -23.63 -2.84 5.63
C LYS A 71 -24.17 -3.57 6.87
N ALA A 72 -23.38 -3.63 7.93
CA ALA A 72 -23.79 -4.20 9.23
C ALA A 72 -24.55 -3.19 10.12
N GLY A 73 -24.75 -1.95 9.66
CA GLY A 73 -25.47 -0.90 10.39
C GLY A 73 -24.59 -0.04 11.30
N PHE A 74 -23.26 -0.11 11.16
CA PHE A 74 -22.32 0.65 11.97
C PHE A 74 -21.50 1.63 11.12
N ALA A 75 -21.49 2.90 11.51
CA ALA A 75 -20.62 3.88 10.88
C ALA A 75 -19.21 3.86 11.50
N THR A 76 -18.17 3.78 10.66
CA THR A 76 -16.79 3.94 11.12
C THR A 76 -16.48 5.42 11.37
N ALA A 77 -16.10 5.78 12.60
CA ALA A 77 -15.71 7.16 12.94
C ALA A 77 -14.25 7.48 12.54
N LYS A 78 -13.37 6.48 12.67
CA LYS A 78 -11.95 6.58 12.30
C LYS A 78 -11.43 5.19 11.92
N VAL A 79 -10.62 5.10 10.87
CA VAL A 79 -10.03 3.84 10.40
C VAL A 79 -8.63 4.15 9.86
N ASP A 80 -7.61 3.64 10.55
CA ASP A 80 -6.21 3.74 10.12
C ASP A 80 -5.67 2.33 9.86
N THR A 81 -5.07 2.11 8.68
CA THR A 81 -4.41 0.85 8.34
C THR A 81 -2.96 1.09 7.97
N GLN A 82 -2.04 0.37 8.60
CA GLN A 82 -0.65 0.26 8.16
C GLN A 82 -0.46 -1.06 7.41
N ALA A 83 0.17 -1.02 6.23
CA ALA A 83 0.65 -2.20 5.52
C ALA A 83 2.16 -2.35 5.66
N ASN A 84 2.60 -3.49 6.17
CA ASN A 84 4.02 -3.85 6.25
C ASN A 84 4.34 -4.88 5.16
N VAL A 85 4.93 -4.43 4.07
CA VAL A 85 5.31 -5.26 2.92
C VAL A 85 6.70 -5.85 3.17
N HIS A 86 6.78 -7.18 3.21
CA HIS A 86 8.02 -7.89 3.48
C HIS A 86 8.67 -8.34 2.16
N LEU A 87 9.78 -7.69 1.80
CA LEU A 87 10.62 -8.06 0.68
C LEU A 87 11.81 -8.89 1.17
N LYS A 88 12.00 -10.06 0.59
CA LYS A 88 13.01 -11.04 1.00
C LYS A 88 13.85 -11.48 -0.19
N ALA A 89 15.13 -11.73 0.04
CA ALA A 89 15.98 -12.39 -0.96
C ALA A 89 15.56 -13.85 -1.13
N GLN A 90 15.49 -14.31 -2.38
CA GLN A 90 15.21 -15.71 -2.72
C GLN A 90 16.04 -16.11 -3.95
N GLY A 91 17.05 -16.95 -3.72
CA GLY A 91 18.02 -17.30 -4.76
C GLY A 91 18.69 -16.04 -5.30
N ASP A 92 18.70 -15.90 -6.62
CA ASP A 92 19.29 -14.75 -7.33
C ASP A 92 18.32 -13.55 -7.43
N GLY A 93 17.14 -13.62 -6.81
CA GLY A 93 16.09 -12.60 -6.89
C GLY A 93 15.51 -12.19 -5.55
N PHE A 94 14.35 -11.51 -5.61
CA PHE A 94 13.60 -11.07 -4.45
C PHE A 94 12.13 -11.49 -4.57
N LEU A 95 11.50 -11.77 -3.43
CA LEU A 95 10.10 -12.14 -3.30
C LEU A 95 9.43 -11.25 -2.24
N ILE A 96 8.25 -10.75 -2.57
CA ILE A 96 7.30 -10.25 -1.57
C ILE A 96 6.47 -11.44 -1.10
N ASP A 97 6.79 -12.00 0.06
CA ASP A 97 6.11 -13.21 0.57
C ASP A 97 5.02 -12.91 1.60
N ARG A 98 4.95 -11.67 2.09
CA ARG A 98 3.94 -11.24 3.05
C ARG A 98 3.65 -9.73 2.95
N ILE A 99 2.38 -9.38 3.12
CA ILE A 99 1.94 -8.02 3.48
C ILE A 99 1.11 -8.16 4.76
N ALA A 100 1.60 -7.61 5.88
CA ALA A 100 0.88 -7.63 7.15
C ALA A 100 0.12 -6.32 7.32
N LEU A 101 -1.22 -6.39 7.41
CA LEU A 101 -2.08 -5.24 7.67
C LEU A 101 -2.32 -5.10 9.17
N GLN A 102 -2.18 -3.88 9.69
CA GLN A 102 -2.52 -3.52 11.07
C GLN A 102 -3.57 -2.42 11.01
N LEU A 103 -4.79 -2.77 11.41
CA LEU A 103 -5.95 -1.89 11.46
C LEU A 103 -6.16 -1.36 12.88
N THR A 104 -6.38 -0.06 13.01
CA THR A 104 -6.94 0.55 14.22
C THR A 104 -8.16 1.36 13.83
N ALA A 105 -9.31 1.06 14.41
CA ALA A 105 -10.55 1.74 14.06
C ALA A 105 -11.44 2.03 15.27
N VAL A 106 -12.22 3.10 15.15
CA VAL A 106 -13.24 3.51 16.11
C VAL A 106 -14.59 3.32 15.43
N VAL A 107 -15.37 2.36 15.92
CA VAL A 107 -16.69 2.01 15.36
C VAL A 107 -17.70 1.97 16.50
N PRO A 108 -18.42 3.08 16.78
CA PRO A 108 -19.35 3.15 17.89
C PRO A 108 -20.43 2.07 17.82
N GLY A 109 -20.62 1.34 18.92
CA GLY A 109 -21.64 0.30 19.05
C GLY A 109 -21.27 -1.07 18.49
N LEU A 110 -20.12 -1.20 17.81
CA LEU A 110 -19.61 -2.48 17.34
C LEU A 110 -18.77 -3.14 18.45
N ASP A 111 -19.10 -4.38 18.81
CA ASP A 111 -18.29 -5.15 19.74
C ASP A 111 -17.05 -5.77 19.07
N GLU A 112 -16.09 -6.21 19.89
CA GLU A 112 -14.81 -6.75 19.42
C GLU A 112 -14.97 -8.02 18.57
N GLU A 113 -15.93 -8.90 18.89
CA GLU A 113 -16.12 -10.14 18.14
C GLU A 113 -16.63 -9.86 16.73
N ALA A 114 -17.62 -8.98 16.60
CA ALA A 114 -18.14 -8.53 15.33
C ALA A 114 -17.10 -7.73 14.55
N PHE A 115 -16.29 -6.90 15.23
CA PHE A 115 -15.18 -6.18 14.63
C PHE A 115 -14.20 -7.12 13.92
N GLN A 116 -13.69 -8.13 14.64
CA GLN A 116 -12.74 -9.09 14.06
C GLN A 116 -13.36 -9.90 12.92
N LYS A 117 -14.65 -10.26 13.01
CA LYS A 117 -15.33 -10.96 11.91
C LYS A 117 -15.43 -10.09 10.65
N ILE A 118 -15.77 -8.83 10.81
CA ILE A 118 -15.88 -7.88 9.69
C ILE A 118 -14.49 -7.61 9.09
N ALA A 119 -13.48 -7.34 9.91
CA ALA A 119 -12.12 -7.08 9.46
C ALA A 119 -11.51 -8.25 8.68
N GLN A 120 -11.82 -9.50 9.04
CA GLN A 120 -11.21 -10.67 8.39
C GLN A 120 -11.93 -11.07 7.09
N ALA A 121 -13.14 -10.56 6.89
CA ALA A 121 -13.94 -10.77 5.69
C ALA A 121 -13.81 -9.62 4.66
N ALA A 122 -13.19 -8.50 5.05
CA ALA A 122 -12.93 -7.33 4.21
C ALA A 122 -11.68 -7.50 3.35
#